data_AF-A0A9D6M147-F1
#
_entry.id   AF-A0A9D6M147-F1
#
_cell.length_a   1.000
_cell.length_b   1.000
_cell.length_c   1.000
_cell.angle_alpha   90.00
_cell.angle_beta   90.00
_cell.angle_gamma   90.00
#
_symmetry.space_group_name_H-M   'P 1'
#
loop_
_entity.id
_entity.type
_entity.pdbx_description
1 polymer ?
#
loop_
_entity_poly.entity_id
_entity_poly.type
_entity_poly.pdbx_seq_one_letter_code
_entity_poly.pdbx_strand_id
1 'polypeptide(L)'
;MELNFAGDESVARDAAFIARIRAQLELAADVELKFAAINREADETRALLYDLILPVVVHGSEFGAADGVYVDEVARAELRFDARGALLQAAIQIQDEKHLHLVKDQIKKLAAQNAIYDASASAIPESEALVEMKKNWIVALDAQNRKRLKRAFMTYHFDRG
;
A
#
# COMPACT_ATOMS: atom_id res chain seq x y z
N MET A 1 -18.09 17.35 11.76
CA MET A 1 -18.34 17.92 10.41
C MET A 1 -18.78 16.80 9.50
N GLU A 2 -20.02 16.82 9.00
CA GLU A 2 -20.58 15.74 8.16
C GLU A 2 -20.04 15.79 6.73
N LEU A 3 -19.47 14.68 6.24
CA LEU A 3 -18.95 14.55 4.88
C LEU A 3 -20.09 14.77 3.87
N ASN A 4 -19.94 15.77 2.99
CA ASN A 4 -20.95 16.12 1.99
C ASN A 4 -20.30 16.29 0.61
N PHE A 5 -20.93 15.75 -0.44
CA PHE A 5 -20.45 15.81 -1.81
C PHE A 5 -21.57 16.12 -2.83
N ALA A 6 -21.53 17.32 -3.41
CA ALA A 6 -22.53 17.81 -4.35
C ALA A 6 -22.24 17.48 -5.83
N GLY A 7 -21.28 16.60 -6.14
CA GLY A 7 -21.02 16.15 -7.52
C GLY A 7 -19.92 16.88 -8.27
N ASP A 8 -19.20 17.78 -7.62
CA ASP A 8 -18.04 18.48 -8.17
C ASP A 8 -16.77 17.64 -8.00
N GLU A 9 -16.24 17.11 -9.10
CA GLU A 9 -15.03 16.29 -9.10
C GLU A 9 -13.79 17.00 -8.54
N SER A 10 -13.71 18.34 -8.65
CA SER A 10 -12.60 19.08 -8.07
C SER A 10 -12.55 18.94 -6.55
N VAL A 11 -13.72 18.87 -5.90
CA VAL A 11 -13.86 18.64 -4.46
C VAL A 11 -13.41 17.24 -4.08
N ALA A 12 -13.66 16.23 -4.94
CA ALA A 12 -13.23 14.85 -4.66
C ALA A 12 -11.69 14.69 -4.59
N ARG A 13 -10.96 15.64 -5.18
CA ARG A 13 -9.48 15.69 -5.18
C ARG A 13 -8.90 16.73 -4.21
N ASP A 14 -9.76 17.53 -3.58
CA ASP A 14 -9.33 18.58 -2.65
C ASP A 14 -8.71 17.98 -1.38
N ALA A 15 -7.62 18.59 -0.90
CA ALA A 15 -6.87 18.09 0.24
C ALA A 15 -7.67 18.11 1.55
N ALA A 16 -8.50 19.13 1.77
CA ALA A 16 -9.34 19.21 2.96
C ALA A 16 -10.48 18.18 2.89
N PHE A 17 -11.05 17.95 1.72
CA PHE A 17 -12.04 16.89 1.52
C PHE A 17 -11.45 15.49 1.73
N ILE A 18 -10.27 15.21 1.15
CA ILE A 18 -9.52 13.98 1.36
C ILE A 18 -9.23 13.75 2.84
N ALA A 19 -8.83 14.78 3.59
CA ALA A 19 -8.59 14.66 5.03
C ALA A 19 -9.85 14.21 5.79
N ARG A 20 -11.03 14.69 5.38
CA ARG A 20 -12.32 14.30 5.97
C ARG A 20 -12.72 12.86 5.61
N ILE A 21 -12.44 12.42 4.38
CA ILE A 21 -12.63 11.02 3.97
C ILE A 21 -11.74 10.11 4.81
N ARG A 22 -10.46 10.47 4.98
CA ARG A 22 -9.52 9.70 5.81
C ARG A 22 -10.03 9.54 7.24
N ALA A 23 -10.56 10.61 7.84
CA ALA A 23 -11.18 10.56 9.15
C ALA A 23 -12.45 9.68 9.17
N GLN A 24 -13.30 9.78 8.15
CA GLN A 24 -14.54 9.00 8.03
C GLN A 24 -14.29 7.50 7.88
N LEU A 25 -13.20 7.12 7.20
CA LEU A 25 -12.78 5.74 6.97
C LEU A 25 -11.79 5.23 8.04
N GLU A 26 -11.50 6.04 9.06
CA GLU A 26 -10.55 5.73 10.14
C GLU A 26 -9.18 5.26 9.63
N LEU A 27 -8.71 5.85 8.52
CA LEU A 27 -7.46 5.44 7.88
C LEU A 27 -6.25 5.88 8.70
N ALA A 28 -5.28 4.97 8.84
CA ALA A 28 -4.00 5.29 9.45
C ALA A 28 -3.25 6.37 8.63
N ALA A 29 -2.31 7.06 9.30
CA ALA A 29 -1.56 8.18 8.70
C ALA A 29 -0.68 7.74 7.52
N ASP A 30 -0.24 6.49 7.51
CA ASP A 30 0.66 5.92 6.53
C ASP A 30 -0.05 5.24 5.35
N VAL A 31 -1.39 5.20 5.35
CA VAL A 31 -2.20 4.77 4.20
C VAL A 31 -2.20 5.86 3.14
N GLU A 32 -1.90 5.49 1.89
CA GLU A 32 -2.08 6.39 0.76
C GLU A 32 -3.51 6.28 0.22
N LEU A 33 -4.17 7.42 0.01
CA LEU A 33 -5.52 7.49 -0.57
C LEU A 33 -5.45 8.27 -1.87
N LYS A 34 -5.81 7.63 -2.99
CA LYS A 34 -5.78 8.22 -4.34
C LYS A 34 -7.18 8.19 -4.94
N PHE A 35 -7.65 9.35 -5.39
CA PHE A 35 -8.92 9.43 -6.12
C PHE A 35 -8.80 8.68 -7.45
N ALA A 36 -9.74 7.75 -7.70
CA ALA A 36 -9.76 6.95 -8.92
C ALA A 36 -10.87 7.41 -9.88
N ALA A 37 -12.12 7.47 -9.41
CA ALA A 37 -13.26 7.78 -10.27
C ALA A 37 -14.49 8.26 -9.49
N ILE A 38 -15.43 8.87 -10.23
CA ILE A 38 -16.81 9.09 -9.79
C ILE A 38 -17.74 8.34 -10.75
N ASN A 39 -18.60 7.51 -10.19
CA ASN A 39 -19.70 6.88 -10.89
C ASN A 39 -21.02 7.54 -10.47
N ARG A 40 -21.94 7.65 -11.43
CA ARG A 40 -23.32 8.08 -11.17
C ARG A 40 -24.24 6.90 -11.41
N GLU A 41 -25.04 6.56 -10.42
CA GLU A 41 -26.07 5.55 -10.50
C GLU A 41 -27.39 6.15 -11.02
N ALA A 42 -28.32 5.28 -11.42
CA ALA A 42 -29.57 5.69 -12.08
C ALA A 42 -30.54 6.45 -11.16
N ASP A 43 -30.40 6.31 -9.85
CA ASP A 43 -31.18 6.98 -8.79
C ASP A 43 -30.57 8.33 -8.34
N GLU A 44 -29.66 8.89 -9.15
CA GLU A 44 -28.85 10.08 -8.83
C GLU A 44 -27.84 9.89 -7.70
N THR A 45 -27.66 8.66 -7.18
CA THR A 45 -26.59 8.34 -6.24
C THR A 45 -25.22 8.51 -6.91
N ARG A 46 -24.27 9.06 -6.16
CA ARG A 46 -22.90 9.29 -6.60
C ARG A 46 -21.94 8.41 -5.82
N ALA A 47 -21.21 7.54 -6.49
CA ALA A 47 -20.20 6.70 -5.89
C ALA A 47 -18.80 7.24 -6.21
N LEU A 48 -18.05 7.62 -5.17
CA LEU A 48 -16.64 8.02 -5.28
C LEU A 48 -15.78 6.80 -4.99
N LEU A 49 -14.87 6.51 -5.90
CA LEU A 49 -13.91 5.41 -5.78
C LEU A 49 -12.52 5.98 -5.49
N TYR A 50 -11.89 5.43 -4.46
CA TYR A 50 -10.51 5.72 -4.12
C TYR A 50 -9.71 4.42 -4.06
N ASP A 51 -8.51 4.43 -4.63
CA ASP A 51 -7.54 3.37 -4.39
C ASP A 51 -6.76 3.67 -3.11
N LEU A 52 -6.61 2.64 -2.29
CA LEU A 52 -5.92 2.64 -1.00
C LEU A 52 -4.65 1.80 -1.14
N ILE A 53 -3.52 2.29 -0.63
CA ILE A 53 -2.34 1.45 -0.41
C ILE A 53 -2.21 1.20 1.09
N LEU A 54 -2.47 -0.05 1.48
CA LEU A 54 -2.45 -0.54 2.85
C LEU A 54 -1.12 -1.24 3.13
N PRO A 55 -0.27 -0.70 4.01
CA PRO A 55 0.96 -1.36 4.39
C PRO A 55 0.64 -2.51 5.39
N VAL A 56 0.75 -3.75 4.93
CA VAL A 56 0.51 -4.97 5.72
C VAL A 56 1.83 -5.58 6.17
N VAL A 57 1.95 -5.86 7.46
CA VAL A 57 3.15 -6.51 8.01
C VAL A 57 3.05 -8.03 7.87
N VAL A 58 4.10 -8.65 7.35
CA VAL A 58 4.26 -10.10 7.29
C VAL A 58 5.13 -10.55 8.46
N HIS A 59 4.58 -11.39 9.33
CA HIS A 59 5.25 -11.91 10.53
C HIS A 59 5.25 -13.43 10.58
N GLY A 60 6.35 -14.01 11.06
CA GLY A 60 6.50 -15.45 11.23
C GLY A 60 7.94 -15.92 11.07
N SER A 61 8.35 -16.90 11.88
CA SER A 61 9.70 -17.46 11.85
C SER A 61 10.08 -18.06 10.49
N GLU A 62 9.09 -18.55 9.73
CA GLU A 62 9.28 -19.11 8.39
C GLU A 62 9.73 -18.08 7.34
N PHE A 63 9.59 -16.78 7.63
CA PHE A 63 10.02 -15.70 6.75
C PHE A 63 11.48 -15.29 6.99
N GLY A 64 12.13 -15.79 8.05
CA GLY A 64 13.55 -15.59 8.32
C GLY A 64 13.95 -14.11 8.32
N ALA A 65 14.89 -13.73 7.45
CA ALA A 65 15.34 -12.34 7.27
C ALA A 65 14.22 -11.37 6.86
N ALA A 66 13.12 -11.87 6.30
CA ALA A 66 11.95 -11.08 5.93
C ALA A 66 10.86 -11.02 7.02
N ASP A 67 11.11 -11.51 8.23
CA ASP A 67 10.17 -11.29 9.33
C ASP A 67 10.03 -9.80 9.64
N GLY A 68 8.77 -9.35 9.72
CA GLY A 68 8.40 -7.96 9.96
C GLY A 68 8.47 -7.05 8.73
N VAL A 69 8.58 -7.59 7.51
CA VAL A 69 8.51 -6.76 6.29
C VAL A 69 7.10 -6.26 6.04
N TYR A 70 7.01 -5.01 5.59
CA TYR A 70 5.78 -4.39 5.13
C TYR A 70 5.60 -4.62 3.63
N VAL A 71 4.44 -5.15 3.27
CA VAL A 71 3.96 -5.34 1.90
C VAL A 71 2.84 -4.34 1.65
N ASP A 72 2.89 -3.64 0.52
CA ASP A 72 1.84 -2.71 0.12
C ASP A 72 0.72 -3.48 -0.58
N GLU A 73 -0.45 -3.55 0.05
CA GLU A 73 -1.66 -4.16 -0.51
C GLU A 73 -2.60 -3.09 -1.05
N VAL A 74 -3.15 -3.32 -2.24
CA VAL A 74 -4.10 -2.39 -2.85
C VAL A 74 -5.51 -2.77 -2.41
N ALA A 75 -6.23 -1.80 -1.85
CA ALA A 75 -7.65 -1.90 -1.56
C ALA A 75 -8.41 -0.76 -2.25
N ARG A 76 -9.75 -0.84 -2.24
CA ARG A 76 -10.59 0.22 -2.79
C ARG A 76 -11.56 0.72 -1.74
N ALA A 77 -11.59 2.03 -1.53
CA ALA A 77 -12.68 2.67 -0.79
C ALA A 77 -13.78 3.13 -1.75
N GLU A 78 -15.02 2.91 -1.35
CA GLU A 78 -16.21 3.38 -2.03
C GLU A 78 -17.05 4.21 -1.06
N LEU A 79 -17.34 5.45 -1.46
CA LEU A 79 -18.24 6.35 -0.72
C LEU A 79 -19.43 6.70 -1.60
N ARG A 80 -20.64 6.44 -1.10
CA ARG A 80 -21.90 6.71 -1.81
C ARG A 80 -22.60 7.91 -1.19
N PHE A 81 -23.05 8.82 -2.04
CA PHE A 81 -23.77 10.03 -1.64
C PHE A 81 -25.10 10.12 -2.37
N ASP A 82 -26.13 10.60 -1.67
CA ASP A 82 -27.43 10.87 -2.28
C ASP A 82 -27.40 12.12 -3.19
N ALA A 83 -28.52 12.40 -3.86
CA ALA A 83 -28.67 13.57 -4.73
C ALA A 83 -28.44 14.92 -4.00
N ARG A 84 -28.66 14.98 -2.68
CA ARG A 84 -28.45 16.16 -1.83
C ARG A 84 -27.01 16.27 -1.32
N GLY A 85 -26.19 15.26 -1.61
CA GLY A 85 -24.79 15.17 -1.22
C GLY A 85 -24.57 14.61 0.18
N ALA A 86 -25.59 14.04 0.83
CA ALA A 86 -25.42 13.36 2.11
C ALA A 86 -24.76 11.99 1.92
N LEU A 87 -23.83 11.64 2.79
CA LEU A 87 -23.17 10.32 2.78
C LEU A 87 -24.19 9.23 3.14
N LEU A 88 -24.43 8.31 2.21
CA LEU A 88 -25.26 7.12 2.41
C LEU A 88 -24.44 5.95 2.94
N GLN A 89 -23.24 5.76 2.40
CA GLN A 89 -22.38 4.62 2.73
C GLN A 89 -20.91 4.97 2.54
N ALA A 90 -20.05 4.45 3.41
CA ALA A 90 -18.61 4.42 3.21
C ALA A 90 -18.11 3.01 3.52
N ALA A 91 -17.40 2.39 2.59
CA ALA A 91 -16.90 1.03 2.73
C ALA A 91 -15.51 0.87 2.13
N ILE A 92 -14.70 -0.02 2.72
CA ILE A 92 -13.43 -0.46 2.17
C ILE A 92 -13.61 -1.88 1.66
N GLN A 93 -13.33 -2.10 0.39
CA GLN A 93 -13.26 -3.41 -0.25
C GLN A 93 -11.80 -3.82 -0.36
N ILE A 94 -11.40 -4.80 0.43
CA ILE A 94 -10.06 -5.40 0.36
C ILE A 94 -10.09 -6.42 -0.77
N GLN A 95 -9.31 -6.19 -1.82
CA GLN A 95 -9.65 -6.76 -3.13
C GLN A 95 -9.18 -8.21 -3.34
N ASP A 96 -8.23 -8.77 -2.57
CA ASP A 96 -7.89 -10.19 -2.75
C ASP A 96 -7.05 -10.81 -1.61
N GLU A 97 -7.67 -11.64 -0.76
CA GLU A 97 -6.91 -12.47 0.20
C GLU A 97 -5.94 -13.43 -0.49
N LYS A 98 -6.22 -13.84 -1.74
CA LYS A 98 -5.33 -14.73 -2.49
C LYS A 98 -4.03 -14.04 -2.87
N HIS A 99 -4.06 -12.74 -3.16
CA HIS A 99 -2.85 -11.99 -3.48
C HIS A 99 -1.88 -11.97 -2.30
N LEU A 100 -2.36 -11.60 -1.10
CA LEU A 100 -1.53 -11.59 0.09
C LEU A 100 -0.98 -12.99 0.41
N HIS A 101 -1.77 -14.05 0.21
CA HIS A 101 -1.28 -15.42 0.34
C HIS A 101 -0.17 -15.75 -0.66
N LEU A 102 -0.31 -15.38 -1.94
CA LEU A 102 0.72 -15.57 -2.96
C LEU A 102 2.01 -14.82 -2.61
N VAL A 103 1.90 -13.58 -2.12
CA VAL A 103 3.05 -12.80 -1.67
C VAL A 103 3.73 -13.47 -0.49
N LYS A 104 2.98 -13.88 0.54
CA LYS A 104 3.52 -14.63 1.70
C LYS A 104 4.22 -15.92 1.27
N ASP A 105 3.62 -16.69 0.38
CA ASP A 105 4.20 -17.92 -0.16
C ASP A 105 5.50 -17.66 -0.93
N GLN A 106 5.55 -16.58 -1.71
CA GLN A 106 6.76 -16.17 -2.41
C GLN A 106 7.86 -15.77 -1.43
N ILE A 107 7.56 -14.95 -0.41
CA ILE A 107 8.52 -14.56 0.63
C ILE A 107 9.04 -15.81 1.36
N LYS A 108 8.14 -16.73 1.73
CA LYS A 108 8.50 -18.00 2.37
C LYS A 108 9.44 -18.84 1.51
N LYS A 109 9.20 -18.94 0.20
CA LYS A 109 10.10 -19.65 -0.73
C LYS A 109 11.48 -18.99 -0.79
N LEU A 110 11.54 -17.67 -0.86
CA LEU A 110 12.80 -16.92 -0.89
C LEU A 110 13.59 -17.09 0.42
N ALA A 111 12.89 -17.08 1.56
CA ALA A 111 13.49 -17.33 2.87
C ALA A 111 14.04 -18.77 2.97
N ALA A 112 13.26 -19.77 2.55
CA ALA A 112 13.68 -21.18 2.54
C ALA A 112 14.89 -21.44 1.62
N GLN A 113 15.03 -20.68 0.53
CA GLN A 113 16.17 -20.73 -0.38
C GLN A 113 17.39 -19.93 0.12
N ASN A 114 17.29 -19.28 1.28
CA ASN A 114 18.28 -18.35 1.80
C ASN A 114 18.63 -17.24 0.79
N ALA A 115 17.67 -16.78 -0.02
CA ALA A 115 17.87 -15.82 -1.12
C ALA A 115 17.74 -14.34 -0.69
N ILE A 116 17.46 -14.10 0.60
CA ILE A 116 17.23 -12.77 1.17
C ILE A 116 18.42 -12.35 2.03
N TYR A 117 18.90 -11.12 1.84
CA TYR A 117 19.89 -10.47 2.69
C TYR A 117 19.24 -9.38 3.53
N ASP A 118 19.47 -9.38 4.85
CA ASP A 118 18.95 -8.33 5.73
C ASP A 118 19.96 -7.17 5.81
N ALA A 119 19.64 -6.07 5.13
CA ALA A 119 20.39 -4.82 5.16
C ALA A 119 19.76 -3.79 6.14
N SER A 120 18.79 -4.18 6.97
CA SER A 120 18.17 -3.24 7.91
C SER A 120 19.11 -2.78 9.03
N ALA A 121 20.10 -3.60 9.37
CA ALA A 121 21.11 -3.31 10.40
C ALA A 121 22.54 -3.19 9.85
N SER A 122 22.72 -3.22 8.53
CA SER A 122 24.05 -3.28 7.89
C SER A 122 24.01 -2.61 6.52
N ALA A 123 25.16 -2.10 6.06
CA ALA A 123 25.25 -1.56 4.71
C ALA A 123 24.90 -2.63 3.67
N ILE A 124 24.32 -2.19 2.55
CA ILE A 124 24.04 -3.06 1.40
C ILE A 124 25.39 -3.39 0.75
N PRO A 125 25.80 -4.66 0.65
CA PRO A 125 27.02 -5.06 -0.06
C PRO A 125 26.94 -4.67 -1.54
N GLU A 126 28.09 -4.54 -2.18
CA GLU A 126 28.15 -4.35 -3.63
C GLU A 126 27.42 -5.49 -4.36
N SER A 127 26.88 -5.18 -5.55
CA SER A 127 26.05 -6.11 -6.31
C SER A 127 26.74 -7.44 -6.61
N GLU A 128 28.05 -7.42 -6.89
CA GLU A 128 28.86 -8.61 -7.15
C GLU A 128 28.89 -9.55 -5.93
N ALA A 129 29.10 -9.01 -4.73
CA ALA A 129 29.06 -9.79 -3.49
C ALA A 129 27.68 -10.41 -3.24
N LEU A 130 26.60 -9.71 -3.56
CA LEU A 130 25.24 -10.25 -3.45
C LEU A 130 24.99 -11.39 -4.44
N VAL A 131 25.53 -11.33 -5.66
CA VAL A 131 25.47 -12.43 -6.64
C VAL A 131 26.21 -13.66 -6.11
N GLU A 132 27.44 -13.48 -5.62
CA GLU A 132 28.25 -14.57 -5.05
C GLU A 132 27.55 -15.26 -3.87
N MET A 133 26.90 -14.46 -3.01
CA MET A 133 26.12 -14.95 -1.88
C MET A 133 24.75 -15.53 -2.28
N LYS A 134 24.38 -15.48 -3.58
CA LYS A 134 23.06 -15.86 -4.12
C LYS A 134 21.89 -15.11 -3.46
N LYS A 135 22.13 -13.86 -3.06
CA LYS A 135 21.17 -12.97 -2.39
C LYS A 135 20.52 -12.03 -3.39
N ASN A 136 19.47 -12.52 -4.04
CA ASN A 136 18.78 -11.78 -5.10
C ASN A 136 17.73 -10.78 -4.56
N TRP A 137 17.49 -10.80 -3.25
CA TRP A 137 16.55 -9.94 -2.55
C TRP A 137 17.20 -9.35 -1.30
N ILE A 138 16.83 -8.11 -0.98
CA ILE A 138 17.30 -7.38 0.20
C ILE A 138 16.12 -6.90 1.03
N VAL A 139 16.26 -6.95 2.34
CA VAL A 139 15.42 -6.22 3.28
C VAL A 139 16.14 -4.94 3.65
N ALA A 140 15.51 -3.79 3.38
CA ALA A 140 16.04 -2.48 3.72
C ALA A 140 14.97 -1.64 4.39
N LEU A 141 15.39 -0.65 5.18
CA LEU A 141 14.46 0.29 5.82
C LEU A 141 14.02 1.34 4.79
N ASP A 142 12.73 1.68 4.79
CA ASP A 142 12.21 2.83 4.06
C ASP A 142 12.40 4.14 4.85
N ALA A 143 11.95 5.26 4.27
CA ALA A 143 12.05 6.58 4.91
C ALA A 143 11.25 6.70 6.21
N GLN A 144 10.34 5.76 6.49
CA GLN A 144 9.55 5.66 7.71
C GLN A 144 10.11 4.60 8.67
N ASN A 145 11.33 4.11 8.44
CA ASN A 145 11.98 3.08 9.25
C ASN A 145 11.24 1.72 9.24
N ARG A 146 10.50 1.42 8.17
CA ARG A 146 9.80 0.14 7.98
C ARG A 146 10.64 -0.80 7.13
N LYS A 147 10.71 -2.08 7.50
CA LYS A 147 11.39 -3.10 6.70
C LYS A 147 10.63 -3.33 5.39
N ARG A 148 11.30 -3.18 4.25
CA ARG A 148 10.77 -3.42 2.90
C ARG A 148 11.62 -4.44 2.17
N LEU A 149 10.96 -5.40 1.53
CA LEU A 149 11.62 -6.37 0.67
C LEU A 149 11.78 -5.78 -0.74
N LYS A 150 13.01 -5.75 -1.26
CA LYS A 150 13.34 -5.22 -2.59
C LYS A 150 14.21 -6.23 -3.34
N ARG A 151 14.16 -6.21 -4.67
CA ARG A 151 15.11 -6.99 -5.49
C ARG A 151 16.48 -6.32 -5.45
N ALA A 152 17.52 -7.11 -5.18
CA ALA A 152 18.90 -6.63 -5.08
C ALA A 152 19.39 -5.97 -6.38
N PHE A 153 18.96 -6.47 -7.55
CA PHE A 153 19.42 -6.03 -8.87
C PHE A 153 18.53 -4.95 -9.51
N MET A 154 17.65 -4.31 -8.73
CA MET A 154 16.81 -3.21 -9.20
C MET A 154 17.06 -1.97 -8.36
N THR A 155 18.31 -1.51 -8.30
CA THR A 155 18.71 -0.28 -7.59
C THR A 155 20.04 0.21 -8.19
N TYR A 156 20.28 1.47 -8.57
CA TYR A 156 19.56 2.73 -8.47
C TYR A 156 20.14 3.72 -9.52
N HIS A 157 19.35 4.19 -10.48
CA HIS A 157 19.56 5.54 -11.03
C HIS A 157 18.79 6.50 -10.10
N PHE A 158 19.44 6.95 -9.03
CA PHE A 158 19.02 8.18 -8.36
C PHE A 158 19.98 9.27 -8.82
N ASP A 159 19.38 10.36 -9.28
CA ASP A 159 20.02 11.56 -9.79
C ASP A 159 21.20 11.99 -8.92
N ARG A 160 22.36 12.14 -9.57
CA ARG A 160 23.40 13.03 -9.06
C ARG A 160 22.89 14.45 -9.28
N GLY A 161 22.65 15.15 -8.17
CA GLY A 161 22.68 16.62 -8.16
C GLY A 161 24.06 17.14 -8.51
#